data_AF-A0A259HBK8-F1
#
_entry.id   AF-A0A259HBK8-F1
#
_cell.length_a   1.000
_cell.length_b   1.000
_cell.length_c   1.000
_cell.angle_alpha   90.00
_cell.angle_beta   90.00
_cell.angle_gamma   90.00
#
_symmetry.space_group_name_H-M   'P 1'
#
loop_
_entity.id
_entity.type
_entity.pdbx_description
1 polymer ?
#
loop_
_entity_poly.entity_id
_entity_poly.type
_entity_poly.pdbx_seq_one_letter_code
_entity_poly.pdbx_strand_id
1 'polypeptide(L)' 'PRRWRGAILPDTYEIVFKALESVKRPVLVVADQKEVRDVSEVRVKAWPEHRLTLMFDRGQSLEDRIFAEQFMV' A
#
# COMPACT_ATOMS: atom_id res chain seq x y z
N PRO A 1 -4.14 4.50 -10.27
CA PRO A 1 -5.12 4.74 -11.36
C PRO A 1 -6.02 5.95 -11.05
N ARG A 2 -6.05 6.97 -11.91
CA ARG A 2 -6.62 8.31 -11.62
C ARG A 2 -8.11 8.37 -11.23
N ARG A 3 -8.84 7.24 -11.29
CA ARG A 3 -10.27 7.14 -10.94
C ARG A 3 -10.60 5.87 -10.13
N TRP A 4 -9.59 5.18 -9.62
CA TRP A 4 -9.82 4.01 -8.81
C TRP A 4 -10.16 4.46 -7.39
N ARG A 5 -11.32 4.03 -6.88
CA ARG A 5 -11.82 4.36 -5.53
C ARG A 5 -11.13 3.56 -4.41
N GLY A 6 -10.10 2.79 -4.75
CA GLY A 6 -9.52 1.81 -3.83
C GLY A 6 -10.34 0.51 -3.79
N ALA A 7 -9.76 -0.49 -3.15
CA ALA A 7 -10.41 -1.75 -2.82
C ALA A 7 -9.73 -2.34 -1.58
N ILE A 8 -10.52 -2.95 -0.69
CA ILE A 8 -9.98 -3.83 0.35
C ILE A 8 -9.74 -5.18 -0.32
N LEU A 9 -8.50 -5.65 -0.28
CA LEU A 9 -8.08 -6.92 -0.86
C LEU A 9 -7.60 -7.85 0.25
N PRO A 10 -7.80 -9.16 0.12
CA PRO A 10 -7.15 -10.12 1.00
C PRO A 10 -5.63 -9.94 0.98
N ASP A 11 -5.00 -10.09 2.14
CA ASP A 11 -3.55 -9.98 2.32
C ASP A 11 -2.75 -11.07 1.57
N THR A 12 -3.41 -12.16 1.19
CA THR A 12 -2.86 -13.24 0.37
C THR A 12 -2.64 -12.86 -1.09
N TYR A 13 -3.17 -11.71 -1.55
CA TYR A 13 -3.08 -11.32 -2.95
C TYR A 13 -1.74 -10.63 -3.25
N GLU A 14 -1.16 -10.94 -4.41
CA GLU A 14 -0.07 -10.17 -4.99
C GLU A 14 -0.65 -9.13 -5.97
N ILE A 15 -0.29 -7.86 -5.76
CA ILE A 15 -0.70 -6.74 -6.60
C ILE A 15 0.45 -6.37 -7.53
N VAL A 16 0.18 -6.33 -8.83
CA VAL A 16 1.17 -5.97 -9.84
C VAL A 16 0.79 -4.65 -10.52
N PHE A 17 1.67 -3.66 -10.42
CA PHE A 17 1.58 -2.41 -11.18
C PHE A 17 2.52 -2.46 -12.35
N LYS A 18 2.00 -2.22 -13.56
CA LYS A 18 2.81 -2.10 -14.78
C LYS A 18 2.79 -0.66 -15.26
N ALA A 19 3.97 -0.05 -15.35
CA ALA A 19 4.12 1.29 -15.90
C ALA A 19 4.08 1.22 -17.43
N LEU A 20 2.98 1.69 -18.02
CA LEU A 20 2.83 1.75 -19.47
C LEU A 20 3.76 2.84 -20.04
N GLU A 21 4.50 2.49 -21.09
CA GLU A 21 5.48 3.36 -21.74
C GLU A 21 6.51 3.98 -20.75
N SER A 22 7.01 3.21 -19.79
CA SER A 22 7.90 3.70 -18.71
C SER A 22 9.12 4.50 -19.19
N VAL A 23 9.65 4.21 -20.38
CA VAL A 23 10.75 4.98 -20.98
C VAL A 23 10.32 6.40 -21.37
N LYS A 24 9.10 6.57 -21.89
CA LYS A 24 8.57 7.88 -22.26
C LYS A 24 8.00 8.63 -21.05
N ARG A 25 7.55 7.88 -20.04
CA ARG A 25 6.91 8.37 -18.82
C ARG A 25 7.55 7.67 -17.62
N PRO A 26 8.75 8.10 -17.18
CA PRO A 26 9.42 7.48 -16.05
C PRO A 26 8.56 7.58 -14.79
N VAL A 27 8.53 6.48 -14.04
CA VAL A 27 7.76 6.34 -12.80
C VAL A 27 8.73 6.17 -11.64
N LEU A 28 8.40 6.84 -10.54
CA LEU A 28 9.06 6.72 -9.26
C LEU A 28 8.26 5.83 -8.32
N VAL A 29 8.96 4.96 -7.60
CA VAL A 29 8.38 4.12 -6.55
C VAL A 29 9.04 4.47 -5.23
N VAL A 30 8.22 4.71 -4.21
CA VAL A 30 8.67 5.03 -2.86
C VAL A 30 8.03 4.02 -1.90
N ALA A 31 8.85 3.42 -1.05
CA ALA A 31 8.44 2.55 0.05
C ALA A 31 9.16 3.01 1.32
N ASP A 32 8.44 3.74 2.17
CA ASP A 32 8.97 4.48 3.31
C ASP A 32 10.14 5.40 2.91
N GLN A 33 11.35 5.02 3.31
CA GLN A 33 12.60 5.74 3.06
C GLN A 33 13.41 5.17 1.87
N LYS A 34 12.87 4.16 1.17
CA LYS A 34 13.49 3.60 -0.04
C LYS A 34 12.84 4.19 -1.28
N GLU A 35 13.68 4.65 -2.20
CA GLU A 35 13.27 5.22 -3.48
C GLU A 35 13.90 4.43 -4.63
N VAL A 36 13.10 4.12 -5.66
CA VAL A 36 13.57 3.47 -6.90
C VAL A 36 12.99 4.22 -8.11
N ARG A 37 13.86 4.61 -9.04
CA ARG A 37 13.55 5.36 -10.27
C ARG A 37 13.49 4.45 -11.48
N ASP A 38 12.91 4.97 -12.57
CA ASP A 38 12.83 4.32 -13.88
C ASP A 38 12.20 2.92 -13.83
N VAL A 39 11.16 2.78 -13.01
CA VAL A 39 10.52 1.48 -12.74
C VAL A 39 9.52 1.11 -13.83
N SER A 40 9.62 -0.12 -14.33
CA SER A 40 8.68 -0.70 -15.31
C SER A 40 7.58 -1.55 -14.68
N GLU A 41 7.87 -2.23 -13.56
CA GLU A 41 6.94 -3.10 -12.85
C GLU A 41 7.17 -3.03 -11.33
N VAL A 42 6.09 -3.04 -10.56
CA VAL A 42 6.10 -3.16 -9.10
C VAL A 42 5.23 -4.34 -8.69
N ARG A 43 5.74 -5.19 -7.80
CA ARG A 43 4.97 -6.26 -7.16
C ARG A 43 4.87 -5.98 -5.67
N VAL A 44 3.66 -6.03 -5.15
CA VAL A 44 3.35 -5.79 -3.75
C VAL A 44 2.66 -7.01 -3.18
N LYS A 45 3.17 -7.53 -2.06
CA LYS A 45 2.59 -8.65 -1.32
C LYS A 45 2.76 -8.42 0.18
N ALA A 46 1.88 -9.00 0.98
CA ALA A 46 2.06 -9.01 2.42
C ALA A 46 3.31 -9.82 2.81
N TRP A 47 3.94 -9.44 3.93
CA TRP A 47 5.07 -10.14 4.51
C TRP A 47 4.72 -10.62 5.94
N PRO A 48 3.98 -11.74 6.09
CA PRO A 48 3.42 -12.16 7.37
C PRO A 48 4.45 -12.59 8.42
N GLU A 49 5.67 -12.95 7.99
CA GLU A 49 6.78 -13.29 8.89
C GLU A 49 7.38 -12.06 9.59
N HIS A 50 7.14 -10.85 9.09
CA HIS A 50 7.62 -9.61 9.70
C HIS A 50 6.48 -8.92 10.44
N ARG A 51 6.49 -9.02 11.77
CA ARG A 51 5.48 -8.44 12.65
C ARG A 51 6.06 -7.30 13.47
N LEU A 52 5.27 -6.25 13.64
CA LEU A 52 5.56 -5.11 14.50
C LEU A 52 4.59 -5.13 15.67
N THR A 53 5.10 -4.94 16.89
CA THR A 53 4.25 -4.73 18.06
C THR A 53 3.96 -3.24 18.18
N LEU A 54 2.69 -2.87 17.99
CA LEU A 54 2.22 -1.50 18.16
C LEU A 54 1.51 -1.38 19.51
N MET A 55 1.84 -0.33 20.27
CA MET A 55 1.22 -0.03 21.55
C MET A 55 0.12 1.01 21.37
N PHE A 56 -1.00 0.81 22.07
CA PHE A 56 -2.15 1.71 22.04
C PHE A 56 -2.71 1.90 23.44
N ASP A 57 -3.32 3.05 23.67
CA ASP A 57 -4.10 3.29 24.86
C ASP A 57 -5.41 2.50 24.82
N ARG A 58 -5.90 2.14 26.01
CA ARG A 58 -7.16 1.41 26.15
C ARG A 58 -8.30 2.25 25.56
N GLY A 59 -9.02 1.69 24.59
CA GLY A 59 -10.12 2.36 23.89
C GLY A 59 -9.70 3.20 22.67
N GLN A 60 -8.42 3.13 22.25
CA GLN A 60 -7.92 3.77 21.04
C GLN A 60 -7.16 2.76 20.17
N SER A 61 -7.84 1.68 19.76
CA SER A 61 -7.19 0.64 18.96
C SER A 61 -6.92 1.09 17.53
N LEU A 62 -5.93 0.45 16.88
CA LEU A 62 -5.67 0.67 15.46
C LEU A 62 -6.85 0.25 14.58
N GLU A 63 -7.54 -0.82 14.95
CA GLU A 63 -8.73 -1.30 14.24
C GLU A 63 -9.82 -0.23 14.21
N ASP A 64 -10.13 0.39 15.34
CA ASP A 64 -11.13 1.47 15.43
C ASP A 64 -10.77 2.64 14.52
N ARG A 65 -9.48 3.01 14.50
CA ARG A 65 -8.97 4.08 13.63
C ARG A 65 -9.06 3.72 12.15
N ILE A 66 -8.69 2.49 11.77
CA ILE A 66 -8.80 2.01 10.39
C ILE A 66 -10.25 2.06 9.93
N PHE A 67 -11.18 1.56 10.74
CA PHE A 67 -12.61 1.59 10.41
C PHE A 67 -13.14 3.02 10.23
N ALA A 68 -12.79 3.93 11.14
CA ALA A 68 -13.19 5.33 11.04
C ALA A 68 -12.66 5.98 9.74
N GLU A 69 -11.37 5.83 9.43
CA GLU A 69 -10.76 6.45 8.25
C GLU A 69 -11.26 5.84 6.93
N GLN A 70 -11.55 4.54 6.90
CA GLN A 70 -11.93 3.84 5.66
C GLN A 70 -13.43 3.96 5.33
N PHE A 71 -14.32 4.15 6.32
CA PHE A 71 -15.77 4.07 6.11
C PHE A 71 -16.57 5.29 6.56
N MET A 72 -16.01 6.19 7.38
CA MET A 72 -16.69 7.43 7.75
C MET A 72 -16.27 8.55 6.79
N VAL A 73 -17.00 8.66 5.67
CA VAL A 73 -17.02 9.82 4.76
C VAL A 73 -18.43 10.36 4.67
#